data_AF-A0A8T1E112-F1
#
_entry.id   AF-A0A8T1E112-F1
#
_cell.length_a   1.000
_cell.length_b   1.000
_cell.length_c   1.000
_cell.angle_alpha   90.00
_cell.angle_beta   90.00
_cell.angle_gamma   90.00
#
_symmetry.space_group_name_H-M   'P 1'
#
loop_
_entity.id
_entity.type
_entity.pdbx_description
1 polymer ?
#
loop_
_entity_poly.entity_id
_entity_poly.type
_entity_poly.pdbx_seq_one_letter_code
_entity_poly.pdbx_strand_id
1 'polypeptide(L)'
;MGRGNALSEQEHWWIVGLHDGGVPLREISRKTGRSRTCVRKAINEEELKTRFGIKASVRTIQRLLKSADHVVYTKMDCTLPLTAAHKTARMNWAEEHILKLGKSA
;
A
#
# COMPACT_ATOMS: atom_id res chain seq x y z
N MET A 1 -14.81 13.39 3.46
CA MET A 1 -15.10 12.15 2.71
C MET A 1 -15.36 12.51 1.24
N GLY A 2 -15.23 11.55 0.32
CA GLY A 2 -15.17 11.70 -1.16
C GLY A 2 -15.58 13.04 -1.76
N ARG A 3 -14.60 13.83 -2.22
CA ARG A 3 -14.83 15.11 -2.91
C ARG A 3 -15.04 14.97 -4.43
N GLY A 4 -14.82 13.77 -4.98
CA GLY A 4 -14.88 13.52 -6.42
C GLY A 4 -16.06 12.62 -6.79
N ASN A 5 -16.48 12.72 -8.06
CA ASN A 5 -17.57 11.92 -8.62
C ASN A 5 -17.33 10.42 -8.44
N ALA A 6 -18.42 9.67 -8.30
CA ALA A 6 -18.39 8.21 -8.30
C ALA A 6 -17.66 7.68 -9.54
N LEU A 7 -17.07 6.50 -9.41
CA LEU A 7 -16.42 5.81 -10.51
C LEU A 7 -17.52 5.23 -11.41
N SER A 8 -17.49 5.54 -12.70
CA SER A 8 -18.36 4.86 -13.66
C SER A 8 -17.95 3.39 -13.83
N GLU A 9 -18.86 2.55 -14.27
CA GLU A 9 -18.58 1.13 -14.53
C GLU A 9 -17.47 0.95 -15.57
N GLN A 10 -17.46 1.78 -16.62
CA GLN A 10 -16.41 1.74 -17.63
C GLN A 10 -15.03 2.14 -17.06
N GLU A 11 -14.96 3.21 -16.27
CA GLU A 11 -13.72 3.60 -15.59
C GLU A 11 -13.25 2.53 -14.60
N HIS A 12 -14.18 1.85 -13.92
CA HIS A 12 -13.88 0.73 -13.02
C HIS A 12 -13.17 -0.40 -13.75
N TRP A 13 -13.77 -0.92 -14.82
CA TRP A 13 -13.17 -1.99 -15.61
C TRP A 13 -11.89 -1.58 -16.31
N TRP A 14 -11.77 -0.32 -16.75
CA TRP A 14 -10.52 0.21 -17.29
C TRP A 14 -9.40 0.14 -16.25
N ILE A 15 -9.66 0.58 -15.01
CA ILE A 15 -8.67 0.55 -13.92
C ILE A 15 -8.22 -0.88 -13.62
N VAL A 16 -9.17 -1.82 -13.53
CA VAL A 16 -8.89 -3.23 -13.26
C VAL A 16 -8.03 -3.83 -14.37
N GLY A 17 -8.41 -3.62 -15.64
CA GLY A 17 -7.64 -4.12 -16.77
C GLY A 17 -6.22 -3.56 -16.87
N LEU A 18 -6.02 -2.27 -16.54
CA LEU A 18 -4.66 -1.69 -16.47
C LEU A 18 -3.82 -2.33 -15.36
N HIS A 19 -4.42 -2.61 -14.21
CA HIS A 19 -3.74 -3.26 -13.10
C HIS A 19 -3.32 -4.68 -13.46
N ASP A 20 -4.23 -5.46 -14.06
CA ASP A 20 -3.95 -6.83 -14.50
C ASP A 20 -2.89 -6.86 -15.60
N GLY A 21 -2.82 -5.82 -16.42
CA GLY A 21 -1.74 -5.57 -17.38
C GLY A 21 -0.40 -5.10 -16.76
N GLY A 22 -0.28 -5.09 -15.42
CA GLY A 22 0.96 -4.76 -14.70
C GLY A 22 1.27 -3.26 -14.63
N VAL A 23 0.33 -2.38 -14.97
CA VAL A 23 0.55 -0.93 -14.93
C VAL A 23 0.58 -0.45 -13.48
N PRO A 24 1.61 0.30 -13.03
CA PRO A 24 1.70 0.73 -11.64
C PRO A 24 0.59 1.73 -11.28
N LEU A 25 0.11 1.67 -10.03
CA LEU A 25 -0.93 2.55 -9.47
C LEU A 25 -0.75 4.06 -9.78
N ARG A 26 0.50 4.53 -9.78
CA ARG A 26 0.83 5.93 -10.10
C ARG A 26 0.45 6.28 -11.54
N GLU A 27 0.74 5.37 -12.46
CA GLU A 27 0.46 5.55 -13.88
C GLU A 27 -1.03 5.39 -14.18
N ILE A 28 -1.71 4.44 -13.53
CA ILE A 28 -3.17 4.32 -13.62
C ILE A 28 -3.86 5.60 -13.14
N SER A 29 -3.41 6.15 -12.01
CA SER A 29 -3.92 7.43 -11.48
C SER A 29 -3.73 8.58 -12.46
N ARG A 30 -2.57 8.63 -13.15
CA ARG A 30 -2.28 9.65 -14.17
C ARG A 30 -3.18 9.50 -15.39
N LYS A 31 -3.39 8.28 -15.88
CA LYS A 31 -4.23 7.98 -17.06
C LYS A 31 -5.71 8.23 -16.82
N THR A 32 -6.20 7.93 -15.62
CA THR A 32 -7.63 8.03 -15.28
C THR A 32 -8.01 9.37 -14.65
N GLY A 33 -7.04 10.20 -14.28
CA GLY A 33 -7.27 11.43 -13.50
C GLY A 33 -7.84 11.18 -12.10
N ARG A 34 -7.94 9.91 -11.67
CA ARG A 34 -8.47 9.54 -10.36
C ARG A 34 -7.36 9.48 -9.33
N SER A 35 -7.69 9.79 -8.09
CA SER A 35 -6.75 9.68 -6.97
C SER A 35 -6.24 8.24 -6.82
N ARG A 36 -4.96 8.08 -6.46
CA ARG A 36 -4.36 6.76 -6.16
C ARG A 36 -5.16 5.96 -5.13
N THR A 37 -5.84 6.62 -4.20
CA THR A 37 -6.69 6.00 -3.18
C THR A 37 -7.97 5.40 -3.77
N CYS A 38 -8.56 6.06 -4.76
CA CYS A 38 -9.72 5.56 -5.48
C CYS A 38 -9.35 4.35 -6.34
N VAL A 39 -8.25 4.45 -7.11
CA VAL A 39 -7.71 3.37 -7.93
C VAL A 39 -7.45 2.11 -7.08
N ARG A 40 -6.76 2.27 -5.94
CA ARG A 40 -6.47 1.14 -5.03
C ARG A 40 -7.72 0.46 -4.49
N LYS A 41 -8.79 1.21 -4.23
CA LYS A 41 -10.05 0.64 -3.75
C LYS A 41 -10.71 -0.23 -4.80
N ALA A 42 -10.76 0.23 -6.06
CA ALA A 42 -11.34 -0.53 -7.17
C ALA A 42 -10.61 -1.86 -7.38
N ILE A 43 -9.27 -1.82 -7.39
CA ILE A 43 -8.42 -3.02 -7.53
C ILE A 43 -8.67 -4.00 -6.38
N ASN A 44 -8.54 -3.54 -5.13
CA ASN A 44 -8.73 -4.41 -3.96
C ASN A 44 -10.13 -5.02 -3.91
N GLU A 45 -11.15 -4.29 -4.39
CA GLU A 45 -12.51 -4.79 -4.45
C GLU A 45 -12.63 -5.98 -5.41
N GLU A 46 -12.06 -5.88 -6.62
CA GLU A 46 -12.10 -7.00 -7.57
C GLU A 46 -11.18 -8.16 -7.18
N GLU A 47 -10.01 -7.90 -6.60
CA GLU A 47 -9.15 -8.97 -6.07
C GLU A 47 -9.87 -9.77 -4.98
N LEU A 48 -10.61 -9.10 -4.10
CA LEU A 48 -11.37 -9.76 -3.05
C LEU A 48 -12.56 -10.55 -3.61
N LYS A 49 -13.29 -10.00 -4.59
CA LYS A 49 -14.38 -10.71 -5.27
C LYS A 49 -13.87 -11.96 -5.98
N THR A 50 -12.76 -11.83 -6.70
CA THR A 50 -12.15 -12.92 -7.48
C THR A 50 -11.58 -14.00 -6.58
N ARG A 51 -10.78 -13.62 -5.58
CA ARG A 51 -10.07 -14.58 -4.71
C ARG A 51 -11.00 -15.38 -3.81
N PHE A 52 -12.09 -14.78 -3.34
CA PHE A 52 -13.01 -15.43 -2.41
C PHE A 52 -14.30 -15.91 -3.08
N GLY A 53 -14.57 -15.53 -4.33
CA GLY A 53 -15.82 -15.87 -5.03
C GLY A 53 -17.07 -15.29 -4.39
N ILE A 54 -16.92 -14.27 -3.53
CA ILE A 54 -18.01 -13.72 -2.73
C ILE A 54 -18.57 -12.50 -3.45
N LYS A 55 -19.87 -12.55 -3.78
CA LYS A 55 -20.65 -11.37 -4.20
C LYS A 55 -20.95 -10.47 -3.00
N ALA A 56 -19.92 -9.92 -2.37
CA ALA A 56 -20.05 -9.02 -1.23
C ALA A 56 -19.10 -7.83 -1.34
N SER A 57 -19.52 -6.68 -0.82
CA SER A 57 -18.67 -5.49 -0.77
C SER A 57 -17.42 -5.75 0.09
N VAL A 58 -16.31 -5.07 -0.22
CA VAL A 58 -15.09 -5.05 0.62
C VAL A 58 -15.43 -4.78 2.09
N ARG A 59 -16.38 -3.87 2.33
CA ARG A 59 -16.81 -3.52 3.69
C ARG A 59 -17.53 -4.67 4.40
N THR A 60 -18.23 -5.53 3.68
CA THR A 60 -18.86 -6.73 4.25
C THR A 60 -17.79 -7.74 4.64
N ILE A 61 -16.82 -7.99 3.76
CA ILE A 61 -15.70 -8.90 4.02
C ILE A 61 -14.88 -8.42 5.23
N GLN A 62 -14.51 -7.13 5.26
CA GLN A 62 -13.78 -6.55 6.39
C GLN A 62 -14.55 -6.62 7.71
N ARG A 63 -15.89 -6.50 7.69
CA ARG A 63 -16.72 -6.66 8.89
C ARG A 63 -16.72 -8.11 9.36
N LEU A 64 -16.92 -9.06 8.45
CA LEU A 64 -16.90 -10.50 8.75
C LEU A 64 -15.56 -10.94 9.33
N LEU A 65 -14.44 -10.50 8.73
CA LEU A 65 -13.11 -10.81 9.22
C LEU A 65 -12.82 -10.18 10.59
N LYS A 66 -13.33 -8.97 10.85
CA LYS A 66 -13.19 -8.34 12.17
C LYS A 66 -14.02 -9.02 13.26
N SER A 67 -15.14 -9.63 12.90
CA SER A 67 -16.00 -10.37 13.85
C SER A 67 -15.57 -11.82 14.06
N ALA A 68 -14.58 -12.32 13.33
CA ALA A 68 -14.12 -13.69 13.47
C ALA A 68 -13.19 -13.81 14.68
N ASP A 69 -13.58 -14.62 15.68
CA ASP A 69 -12.84 -14.78 16.95
C ASP A 69 -11.42 -15.32 16.77
N HIS A 70 -11.17 -16.04 15.68
CA HIS A 70 -9.87 -16.64 15.36
C HIS A 70 -8.96 -15.74 14.51
N VAL A 71 -9.44 -14.59 14.02
CA VAL A 71 -8.66 -13.66 13.19
C VAL A 71 -8.14 -12.53 14.07
N VAL A 72 -7.04 -12.81 14.79
CA VAL A 72 -6.35 -11.80 15.59
C VAL A 72 -5.32 -11.09 14.72
N TYR A 73 -5.45 -9.76 14.58
CA TYR A 73 -4.41 -8.95 13.95
C TYR A 73 -3.10 -9.13 14.72
N THR A 74 -2.16 -9.85 14.12
CA THR A 74 -0.81 -10.00 14.64
C THR A 74 0.08 -9.11 13.79
N LYS A 75 0.69 -8.09 14.41
CA LYS A 75 1.63 -7.22 13.72
C LYS A 75 2.78 -8.09 13.23
N MET A 76 3.08 -8.08 11.93
CA MET A 76 4.27 -8.78 11.44
C MET A 76 5.49 -8.22 12.16
N ASP A 77 6.34 -9.10 12.69
CA ASP A 77 7.67 -8.75 13.20
C ASP A 77 8.58 -8.42 12.01
N CYS A 78 8.35 -7.26 11.40
CA CYS A 78 9.17 -6.73 10.30
C CYS A 78 10.50 -6.13 10.80
N THR A 79 10.97 -6.49 11.98
CA THR A 79 12.25 -6.02 12.51
C THR A 79 13.23 -7.18 12.53
N LEU A 80 14.07 -7.27 11.49
CA LEU A 80 15.39 -7.83 11.70
C LEU A 80 16.00 -7.06 12.88
N PRO A 81 16.49 -7.74 13.94
CA PRO A 81 16.99 -7.06 15.12
C PRO A 81 18.13 -6.11 14.69
N LEU A 82 18.10 -4.88 15.21
CA LEU A 82 19.16 -3.91 14.98
C LEU A 82 20.43 -4.42 15.68
N THR A 83 21.24 -5.17 14.94
CA THR A 83 22.49 -5.75 15.44
C THR A 83 23.49 -4.66 15.81
N ALA A 84 24.47 -5.02 16.64
CA ALA A 84 25.57 -4.12 16.99
C ALA A 84 26.31 -3.61 15.74
N ALA A 85 26.48 -4.46 14.72
CA ALA A 85 27.09 -4.10 13.44
C ALA A 85 26.34 -2.98 12.70
N HIS A 86 25.00 -3.00 12.75
CA HIS A 86 24.20 -1.91 12.17
C HIS A 86 24.39 -0.59 12.94
N LYS A 87 24.56 -0.64 14.26
CA LYS A 87 24.82 0.55 15.07
C LYS A 87 26.19 1.15 14.77
N THR A 88 27.24 0.34 14.68
CA THR A 88 28.57 0.81 14.30
C THR A 88 28.61 1.37 12.88
N ALA A 89 27.98 0.70 11.91
CA ALA A 89 27.91 1.23 10.54
C ALA A 89 27.23 2.61 10.45
N ARG A 90 26.17 2.82 11.24
CA ARG A 90 25.49 4.12 11.33
C ARG A 90 26.37 5.20 11.97
N MET A 91 27.10 4.86 13.03
CA MET A 91 28.04 5.79 13.68
C MET A 91 29.18 6.16 12.74
N ASN A 92 29.80 5.19 12.08
CA ASN A 92 30.88 5.43 11.11
C ASN A 92 30.40 6.33 9.96
N TRP A 93 29.21 6.05 9.42
CA TRP A 93 28.62 6.90 8.38
C TRP A 93 28.40 8.34 8.87
N ALA A 94 27.85 8.52 10.08
CA ALA A 94 27.63 9.83 10.67
C ALA A 94 28.94 10.59 10.93
N GLU A 95 29.97 9.90 11.40
CA GLU A 95 31.30 10.49 11.58
C GLU A 95 31.89 10.97 10.25
N GLU A 96 31.80 10.13 9.22
CA GLU A 96 32.33 10.45 7.89
C GLU A 96 31.57 11.58 7.18
N HIS A 97 30.24 11.61 7.31
CA HIS A 97 29.40 12.46 6.48
C HIS A 97 28.82 13.68 7.21
N ILE A 98 28.73 13.67 8.54
CA ILE A 98 28.18 14.78 9.34
C ILE A 98 29.30 15.51 10.09
N LEU A 99 30.19 14.77 10.75
CA LEU A 99 31.19 15.38 11.65
C LEU A 99 32.46 15.86 10.92
N LYS A 100 32.90 15.17 9.85
CA LYS A 100 34.09 15.59 9.08
C LYS A 100 33.86 16.83 8.20
N LEU A 101 32.63 17.13 7.78
CA LEU A 101 32.30 18.36 7.04
C LEU A 101 32.46 19.64 7.88
N GLY A 102 32.53 19.53 9.21
CA GLY A 102 32.69 20.67 10.12
C GLY A 102 34.12 21.00 10.54
N LYS A 103 35.14 20.30 10.02
CA LYS A 103 36.56 20.49 10.41
C LYS A 103 37.48 21.05 9.31
N SER A 104 36.91 21.52 8.21
CA SER A 104 37.63 22.32 7.21
C SER A 104 37.14 23.77 7.29
N ALA A 105 37.62 24.49 8.29
CA ALA A 105 37.55 25.95 8.41
C ALA A 105 38.87 26.44 9.01
#